data_AF-A0A743NYZ9-F1
#
_entry.id   AF-A0A743NYZ9-F1
#
_cell.length_a   1.000
_cell.length_b   1.000
_cell.length_c   1.000
_cell.angle_alpha   90.00
_cell.angle_beta   90.00
_cell.angle_gamma   90.00
#
_symmetry.space_group_name_H-M   'P 1'
#
loop_
_entity.id
_entity.type
_entity.pdbx_description
1 polymer ?
#
loop_
_entity_poly.entity_id
_entity_poly.type
_entity_poly.pdbx_seq_one_letter_code
_entity_poly.pdbx_strand_id
1 'polypeptide(L)'
;VLGLLDAMLGWQRAGGEGVLTTIYGVLIFLPWWAVQFRRLHDTDRSAWWLLLLLIPIIGWLIIIAFNCQNGTPGDNRFGPDPKRFS
;
A
#
# COMPACT_ATOMS: atom_id res chain seq x y z
N VAL A 1 -21.81 1.73 1.80
CA VAL A 1 -22.25 3.16 1.84
C VAL A 1 -22.02 3.83 0.49
N LEU A 2 -20.79 3.98 -0.01
CA LEU A 2 -20.53 4.62 -1.32
C LEU A 2 -21.29 3.98 -2.49
N GLY A 3 -21.30 2.64 -2.59
CA GLY A 3 -22.08 1.96 -3.63
C GLY A 3 -23.60 2.17 -3.54
N LEU A 4 -24.15 2.41 -2.34
CA LEU A 4 -25.56 2.78 -2.19
C LEU A 4 -25.81 4.20 -2.68
N LEU A 5 -24.89 5.14 -2.41
CA LEU A 5 -24.95 6.51 -2.93
C LEU A 5 -24.82 6.55 -4.45
N ASP A 6 -23.89 5.78 -5.02
CA ASP A 6 -23.74 5.64 -6.47
C ASP A 6 -25.03 5.11 -7.12
N ALA A 7 -25.73 4.15 -6.48
CA ALA A 7 -27.02 3.65 -6.93
C ALA A 7 -28.14 4.70 -6.82
N MET A 8 -28.23 5.42 -5.69
CA MET A 8 -29.24 6.47 -5.47
C MET A 8 -29.08 7.66 -6.42
N LEU A 9 -27.84 8.01 -6.79
CA LEU A 9 -27.52 9.12 -7.69
C LEU A 9 -27.52 8.72 -9.18
N GLY A 10 -27.71 7.43 -9.49
CA GLY A 10 -27.65 6.92 -10.86
C GLY A 10 -26.24 6.96 -11.46
N TRP A 11 -25.20 6.97 -10.63
CA TRP A 11 -23.79 7.03 -11.04
C TRP A 11 -23.13 5.64 -11.13
N GLN A 12 -23.94 4.57 -11.20
CA GLN A 12 -23.46 3.23 -11.51
C GLN A 12 -23.18 3.10 -13.01
N ARG A 13 -22.00 2.56 -13.34
CA ARG A 13 -21.64 2.17 -14.70
C ARG A 13 -22.33 0.85 -15.07
N ALA A 14 -22.34 0.50 -16.36
CA ALA A 14 -22.97 -0.71 -16.87
C ALA A 14 -22.50 -2.02 -16.20
N GLY A 15 -21.32 -2.04 -15.56
CA GLY A 15 -20.79 -3.17 -14.80
C GLY A 15 -21.16 -3.17 -13.30
N GLY A 16 -22.03 -2.27 -12.83
CA GLY A 16 -22.42 -2.16 -11.42
C GLY A 16 -21.44 -1.37 -10.54
N GLU A 17 -20.26 -1.02 -11.06
CA GLU A 17 -19.29 -0.16 -10.39
C GLU A 17 -19.76 1.30 -10.33
N GLY A 18 -19.73 1.87 -9.13
CA GLY A 18 -20.07 3.26 -8.89
C GLY A 18 -18.88 4.21 -9.03
N VAL A 19 -19.09 5.39 -9.62
CA VAL A 19 -18.04 6.39 -9.86
C VAL A 19 -17.36 6.85 -8.57
N LEU A 20 -18.13 7.14 -7.52
CA LEU A 20 -17.58 7.56 -6.22
C LEU A 20 -16.77 6.42 -5.58
N THR A 21 -17.28 5.20 -5.68
CA THR A 21 -16.58 4.00 -5.21
C THR A 21 -15.22 3.84 -5.90
N THR A 22 -15.13 4.03 -7.21
CA THR A 22 -13.86 3.96 -7.96
C THR A 22 -12.87 5.06 -7.54
N ILE A 23 -13.32 6.32 -7.45
CA ILE A 23 -12.46 7.45 -7.06
C ILE A 23 -11.90 7.22 -5.66
N TYR A 24 -12.77 6.85 -4.71
CA TYR A 24 -12.35 6.54 -3.34
C TYR A 24 -11.34 5.39 -3.31
N GLY A 25 -11.57 4.33 -4.10
CA GLY A 25 -10.66 3.21 -4.23
C GLY A 25 -9.25 3.65 -4.63
N VAL A 26 -9.12 4.48 -5.67
CA VAL A 26 -7.81 4.99 -6.14
C VAL A 26 -7.15 5.88 -5.09
N LEU A 27 -7.92 6.77 -4.47
CA LEU A 27 -7.41 7.71 -3.45
C LEU A 27 -6.86 7.00 -2.21
N ILE A 28 -7.38 5.82 -1.86
CA ILE A 28 -6.86 5.01 -0.75
C ILE A 28 -5.75 4.06 -1.21
N PHE A 29 -5.90 3.48 -2.41
CA PHE A 29 -4.97 2.50 -2.93
C PHE A 29 -3.59 3.09 -3.18
N LEU A 30 -3.48 4.27 -3.80
CA LEU A 30 -2.19 4.87 -4.14
C LEU A 30 -1.35 5.21 -2.89
N PRO A 31 -1.88 5.87 -1.84
CA PRO A 31 -1.13 6.10 -0.61
C PRO A 31 -0.79 4.80 0.13
N TRP A 32 -1.71 3.83 0.16
CA TRP A 32 -1.43 2.52 0.77
C TRP A 32 -0.24 1.84 0.09
N TRP A 33 -0.22 1.83 -1.24
CA TRP A 33 0.88 1.28 -2.04
C TRP A 33 2.20 2.04 -1.80
N ALA A 34 2.14 3.37 -1.77
CA ALA A 34 3.30 4.21 -1.50
C ALA A 34 3.91 3.96 -0.10
N VAL A 35 3.07 3.73 0.91
CA VAL A 35 3.53 3.36 2.27
C VAL A 35 4.25 2.01 2.25
N GLN A 36 3.75 1.02 1.52
CA GLN A 36 4.42 -0.29 1.39
C GLN A 36 5.80 -0.17 0.73
N PHE A 37 5.94 0.67 -0.29
CA PHE A 37 7.25 0.98 -0.90
C PHE A 37 8.21 1.57 0.14
N ARG A 38 7.75 2.57 0.90
CA ARG A 38 8.55 3.18 1.97
C ARG A 38 8.96 2.16 3.02
N ARG A 39 8.05 1.33 3.51
CA ARG A 39 8.35 0.32 4.54
C ARG A 39 9.39 -0.71 4.08
N LEU A 40 9.33 -1.13 2.82
CA LEU A 40 10.38 -2.01 2.27
C LEU A 40 11.72 -1.28 2.18
N HIS A 41 11.73 -0.04 1.69
CA HIS A 41 12.94 0.78 1.60
C HIS A 41 13.55 1.07 2.97
N ASP A 42 12.73 1.31 4.00
CA ASP A 42 13.21 1.51 5.38
C ASP A 42 14.05 0.31 5.86
N THR A 43 13.72 -0.90 5.40
CA THR A 43 14.42 -2.14 5.74
C THR A 43 15.48 -2.56 4.72
N ASP A 44 15.93 -1.62 3.89
CA ASP A 44 16.91 -1.82 2.80
C ASP A 44 16.49 -2.92 1.80
N ARG A 45 15.20 -3.03 1.49
CA ARG A 45 14.65 -3.96 0.47
C ARG A 45 14.10 -3.20 -0.72
N SER A 46 14.21 -3.78 -1.92
CA SER A 46 13.59 -3.20 -3.12
C SER A 46 12.06 -3.32 -3.08
N ALA A 47 11.35 -2.38 -3.70
CA ALA A 47 9.88 -2.45 -3.79
C ALA A 47 9.36 -3.68 -4.55
N TRP A 48 10.20 -4.34 -5.36
CA TRP A 48 9.87 -5.58 -6.08
C TRP A 48 9.45 -6.73 -5.17
N TRP A 49 9.81 -6.71 -3.89
CA TRP A 49 9.33 -7.69 -2.92
C TRP A 49 7.80 -7.68 -2.79
N LEU A 50 7.10 -6.58 -3.12
CA LEU A 50 5.63 -6.55 -3.13
C LEU A 50 4.98 -7.48 -4.16
N LEU A 51 5.71 -7.96 -5.16
CA LEU A 51 5.21 -9.01 -6.06
C LEU A 51 4.86 -10.29 -5.30
N LEU A 52 5.42 -10.52 -4.10
CA LEU A 52 5.01 -11.61 -3.23
C LEU A 52 3.54 -11.52 -2.82
N LEU A 53 2.89 -10.35 -2.84
CA LEU A 53 1.46 -10.23 -2.57
C LEU A 53 0.59 -11.01 -3.57
N LEU A 54 1.13 -11.34 -4.76
CA LEU A 54 0.48 -12.21 -5.75
C LEU A 54 0.48 -13.69 -5.33
N ILE A 55 1.33 -14.07 -4.37
CA ILE A 55 1.37 -15.42 -3.79
C ILE A 55 0.53 -15.40 -2.50
N PRO A 56 -0.65 -16.05 -2.49
CA PRO A 56 -1.53 -16.00 -1.33
C PRO A 56 -0.89 -16.68 -0.12
N ILE A 57 -1.29 -16.25 1.08
CA ILE A 57 -0.86 -16.77 2.38
C ILE A 57 0.64 -16.53 2.62
N ILE A 58 1.54 -17.27 1.98
CA ILE A 58 2.98 -17.23 2.27
C ILE A 58 3.57 -15.86 1.91
N GLY A 59 3.25 -15.34 0.72
CA GLY A 59 3.75 -14.04 0.31
C GLY A 59 3.24 -12.90 1.20
N TRP A 60 2.00 -13.02 1.67
CA TRP A 60 1.41 -12.06 2.60
C TRP A 60 2.09 -12.11 3.97
N LEU A 61 2.36 -13.31 4.50
CA LEU A 61 3.08 -13.49 5.76
C LEU A 61 4.49 -12.90 5.70
N ILE A 62 5.20 -13.08 4.58
CA ILE A 62 6.54 -12.49 4.38
C ILE A 62 6.48 -10.96 4.41
N ILE A 63 5.53 -10.35 3.68
CA ILE A 63 5.38 -8.88 3.66
C ILE A 63 4.97 -8.34 5.04
N ILE A 64 4.09 -9.04 5.76
CA ILE A 64 3.74 -8.67 7.14
C ILE A 64 4.98 -8.74 8.04
N ALA A 65 5.78 -9.81 7.94
CA ALA A 65 7.01 -9.95 8.71
C ALA A 65 8.01 -8.81 8.42
N PHE A 66 8.14 -8.36 7.16
CA PHE A 66 8.97 -7.20 6.82
C PHE A 66 8.41 -5.90 7.39
N ASN A 67 7.10 -5.69 7.33
CA ASN A 67 6.46 -4.49 7.87
C ASN A 67 6.62 -4.34 9.39
N CYS A 68 6.70 -5.46 10.12
CA CYS A 68 6.92 -5.49 11.58
C CYS A 68 8.38 -5.31 12.00
N GLN A 69 9.34 -5.26 11.06
CA GLN A 69 10.75 -5.05 11.38
C GLN A 69 11.06 -3.56 11.60
N ASN A 70 12.05 -3.31 12.45
CA ASN A 70 12.69 -1.99 12.52
C ASN A 70 13.38 -1.68 11.18
N GLY A 71 13.44 -0.39 10.82
CA GLY A 71 14.26 0.06 9.71
C GLY A 71 15.75 -0.21 9.95
N THR A 72 16.53 -0.24 8.87
CA THR A 72 17.98 -0.43 8.91
C THR A 72 18.63 0.69 9.73
N PRO A 73 19.45 0.37 10.74
CA PRO A 73 20.17 1.40 11.51
C PRO A 73 21.22 2.11 10.64
N GLY A 74 21.25 3.44 10.70
CA GLY A 74 22.14 4.24 9.87
C GLY A 74 21.66 4.38 8.42
N ASP A 75 22.49 5.01 7.60
CA ASP A 75 22.14 5.32 6.22
C ASP A 75 21.98 4.03 5.40
N ASN A 76 20.98 4.01 4.52
CA ASN A 76 20.74 2.89 3.60
C ASN A 76 20.74 3.37 2.14
N ARG A 77 20.56 2.46 1.19
CA ARG A 77 20.60 2.81 -0.25
C ARG A 77 19.49 3.77 -0.69
N PHE A 78 18.49 4.01 0.16
CA PHE A 78 17.31 4.83 -0.09
C PHE A 78 17.33 6.17 0.66
N GLY A 79 18.31 6.42 1.53
CA GLY A 79 18.49 7.69 2.20
C GLY A 79 19.10 7.57 3.62
N PRO A 80 19.27 8.73 4.28
CA PRO A 80 19.83 8.79 5.63
C PRO A 80 18.83 8.31 6.71
N ASP A 81 19.36 7.86 7.84
CA ASP A 81 18.53 7.43 8.98
C ASP A 81 17.76 8.61 9.61
N PRO A 82 16.41 8.60 9.64
CA PRO A 82 15.63 9.66 10.25
C PRO A 82 15.84 9.78 11.76
N LYS A 83 16.32 8.73 12.44
CA LYS A 83 16.59 8.73 13.89
C LYS A 83 17.97 9.25 14.25
N ARG A 84 18.82 9.58 13.26
CA ARG A 84 20.18 10.09 13.50
C ARG A 84 20.22 11.37 14.35
N PHE A 85 19.14 12.15 14.34
CA PHE A 85 19.07 13.46 15.00
C PHE A 85 18.14 13.52 16.23
N SER A 86 17.56 12.39 16.66
CA SER A 86 16.73 12.30 17.87
C SER A 86 17.47 11.62 19.01
#